data_AF-A0A6V6Y487-F1
#
_entry.id   AF-A0A6V6Y487-F1
#
_cell.length_a   1.000
_cell.length_b   1.000
_cell.length_c   1.000
_cell.angle_alpha   90.00
_cell.angle_beta   90.00
_cell.angle_gamma   90.00
#
_symmetry.space_group_name_H-M   'P 1'
#
loop_
_entity.id
_entity.type
_entity.pdbx_description
1 polymer ?
#
loop_
_entity_poly.entity_id
_entity_poly.type
_entity_poly.pdbx_seq_one_letter_code
_entity_poly.pdbx_strand_id
1 'polypeptide(L)'
;MHLTDEELKAAVLSVANKLIENKDEILNSFHEIVGGVYDTRTLEGEKAKLESEMDVCAKMIEDFIRQNASIPQDKSEYRAKYEDMECFYNEKKAALAKDEGKLKKMQATKADIKFCLKQLQKQDRLLQTFDEQSFCALVDHITVYGKDDIRVIFRNGSEIKAL
;
A
#
# COMPACT_ATOMS: atom_id res chain seq x y z
N MET A 1 8.48 7.28 -37.35
CA MET A 1 8.73 5.82 -37.34
C MET A 1 7.54 5.16 -36.71
N HIS A 2 6.92 4.18 -37.38
CA HIS A 2 5.87 3.36 -36.77
C HIS A 2 6.50 2.09 -36.20
N LEU A 3 6.19 1.81 -34.94
CA LEU A 3 6.38 0.50 -34.34
C LEU A 3 5.23 -0.39 -34.82
N THR A 4 5.54 -1.53 -35.40
CA THR A 4 4.53 -2.50 -35.83
C THR A 4 4.04 -3.33 -34.64
N ASP A 5 2.83 -3.86 -34.76
CA ASP A 5 2.24 -4.75 -33.74
C ASP A 5 3.13 -6.00 -33.49
N GLU A 6 3.75 -6.53 -34.54
CA GLU A 6 4.69 -7.66 -34.43
C GLU A 6 6.00 -7.29 -33.72
N GLU A 7 6.58 -6.11 -34.01
CA GLU A 7 7.76 -5.61 -33.29
C GLU A 7 7.44 -5.43 -31.79
N LEU A 8 6.24 -4.92 -31.46
CA LEU A 8 5.81 -4.75 -30.07
C LEU A 8 5.59 -6.10 -29.38
N LYS A 9 4.92 -7.05 -30.02
CA LYS A 9 4.70 -8.41 -29.48
C LYS A 9 6.01 -9.14 -29.22
N ALA A 10 6.98 -9.05 -30.15
CA ALA A 10 8.30 -9.64 -29.99
C ALA A 10 9.08 -8.99 -28.83
N ALA A 11 9.04 -7.66 -28.72
CA ALA A 11 9.66 -6.93 -27.62
C ALA A 11 9.07 -7.34 -26.27
N VAL A 12 7.74 -7.42 -26.17
CA VAL A 12 7.05 -7.86 -24.96
C VAL A 12 7.39 -9.30 -24.59
N LEU A 13 7.42 -10.21 -25.56
CA LEU A 13 7.78 -11.62 -25.35
C LEU A 13 9.21 -11.75 -24.80
N SER A 14 10.15 -11.00 -25.37
CA SER A 14 11.55 -10.92 -24.90
C SER A 14 11.62 -10.47 -23.44
N VAL A 15 10.88 -9.43 -23.06
CA VAL A 15 10.90 -8.91 -21.69
C VAL A 15 10.29 -9.91 -20.70
N ALA A 16 9.17 -10.51 -21.06
CA ALA A 16 8.51 -11.50 -20.23
C ALA A 16 9.42 -12.71 -19.97
N ASN A 17 10.17 -13.15 -20.99
CA ASN A 17 11.15 -14.22 -20.84
C ASN A 17 12.34 -13.81 -19.96
N LYS A 18 12.88 -12.59 -20.12
CA LYS A 18 13.91 -12.06 -19.21
C LYS A 18 13.44 -12.01 -17.74
N LEU A 19 12.17 -11.67 -17.51
CA LEU A 19 11.58 -11.70 -16.16
C LEU A 19 11.50 -13.12 -15.59
N ILE A 20 11.11 -14.10 -16.41
CA ILE A 20 11.02 -15.52 -16.01
C ILE A 20 12.42 -16.10 -15.74
N GLU A 21 13.42 -15.74 -16.54
CA GLU A 21 14.82 -16.17 -16.33
C GLU A 21 15.37 -15.63 -15.00
N ASN A 22 15.07 -14.39 -14.65
CA ASN A 22 15.50 -13.77 -13.39
C ASN A 22 14.52 -14.00 -12.22
N LYS A 23 13.56 -14.93 -12.37
CA LYS A 23 12.47 -15.15 -11.40
C LYS A 23 12.98 -15.37 -9.98
N ASP A 24 13.99 -16.20 -9.78
CA ASP A 24 14.46 -16.56 -8.44
C ASP A 24 15.12 -15.38 -7.72
N GLU A 25 15.89 -14.56 -8.45
CA GLU A 25 16.50 -13.33 -7.92
C GLU A 25 15.43 -12.30 -7.54
N ILE A 26 14.40 -12.15 -8.38
CA ILE A 26 13.27 -11.26 -8.13
C ILE A 26 12.47 -11.74 -6.92
N LEU A 27 12.17 -13.03 -6.82
CA LEU A 27 11.45 -13.61 -5.69
C LEU A 27 12.19 -13.38 -4.36
N ASN A 28 13.50 -13.58 -4.35
CA ASN A 28 14.34 -13.35 -3.16
C ASN A 28 14.37 -11.86 -2.77
N SER A 29 14.66 -10.98 -3.73
CA SER A 29 14.73 -9.53 -3.49
C SER A 29 13.40 -8.97 -2.96
N PHE A 30 12.28 -9.41 -3.53
CA PHE A 30 10.95 -9.00 -3.07
C PHE A 30 10.59 -9.58 -1.70
N HIS A 31 11.04 -10.80 -1.36
CA HIS A 31 10.81 -11.34 -0.04
C HIS A 31 11.43 -10.43 1.05
N GLU A 32 12.65 -9.96 0.82
CA GLU A 32 13.35 -9.03 1.71
C GLU A 32 12.64 -7.67 1.79
N ILE A 33 12.26 -7.09 0.65
CA ILE A 33 11.55 -5.80 0.59
C ILE A 33 10.18 -5.89 1.29
N VAL A 34 9.42 -6.97 1.08
CA VAL A 34 8.12 -7.18 1.72
C VAL A 34 8.24 -7.37 3.23
N GLY A 35 9.32 -7.98 3.69
CA GLY A 35 9.63 -8.13 5.12
C GLY A 35 9.98 -6.82 5.81
N GLY A 36 10.63 -5.89 5.12
CA GLY A 36 11.01 -4.58 5.66
C GLY A 36 9.99 -3.47 5.42
N VAL A 37 9.80 -3.09 4.14
CA VAL A 37 9.02 -1.90 3.74
C VAL A 37 7.54 -2.02 4.08
N TYR A 38 7.01 -3.25 4.10
CA TYR A 38 5.62 -3.53 4.39
C TYR A 38 5.43 -4.17 5.78
N ASP A 39 6.35 -3.90 6.72
CA ASP A 39 6.12 -4.15 8.13
C ASP A 39 5.11 -3.13 8.69
N THR A 40 4.04 -3.62 9.30
CA THR A 40 2.94 -2.81 9.83
C THR A 40 2.98 -2.68 11.34
N ARG A 41 3.92 -3.36 12.04
CA ARG A 41 3.96 -3.44 13.51
C ARG A 41 4.03 -2.07 14.18
N THR A 42 4.87 -1.18 13.66
CA THR A 42 5.00 0.18 14.20
C THR A 42 3.68 0.96 14.09
N LEU A 43 3.05 0.91 12.91
CA LEU A 43 1.80 1.61 12.65
C LEU A 43 0.63 1.03 13.47
N GLU A 44 0.60 -0.29 13.65
CA GLU A 44 -0.36 -0.97 14.54
C GLU A 44 -0.16 -0.57 16.01
N GLY A 45 1.08 -0.43 16.46
CA GLY A 45 1.40 0.09 17.80
C GLY A 45 0.97 1.55 18.00
N GLU A 46 1.18 2.41 17.00
CA GLU A 46 0.72 3.80 17.02
C GLU A 46 -0.80 3.89 17.10
N LYS A 47 -1.51 3.08 16.32
CA LYS A 47 -2.97 2.96 16.38
C LYS A 47 -3.45 2.59 17.78
N ALA A 48 -2.91 1.51 18.36
CA ALA A 48 -3.32 1.04 19.69
C ALA A 48 -3.08 2.11 20.76
N LYS A 49 -2.01 2.89 20.63
CA LYS A 49 -1.75 4.03 21.51
C LYS A 49 -2.80 5.14 21.34
N LEU A 50 -3.13 5.52 20.10
CA LEU A 50 -4.15 6.53 19.83
C LEU A 50 -5.53 6.11 20.34
N GLU A 51 -5.92 4.86 20.13
CA GLU A 51 -7.17 4.27 20.65
C GLU A 51 -7.19 4.34 22.19
N SER A 52 -6.10 3.95 22.85
CA SER A 52 -6.00 4.06 24.31
C SER A 52 -6.08 5.51 24.82
N GLU A 53 -5.47 6.47 24.13
CA GLU A 53 -5.54 7.89 24.49
C GLU A 53 -6.98 8.43 24.34
N MET A 54 -7.68 8.02 23.28
CA MET A 54 -9.08 8.38 23.04
C MET A 54 -10.02 7.77 24.09
N ASP A 55 -9.83 6.51 24.46
CA ASP A 55 -10.63 5.84 25.51
C ASP A 55 -10.47 6.52 26.86
N VAL A 56 -9.24 6.92 27.20
CA VAL A 56 -8.95 7.67 28.42
C VAL A 56 -9.61 9.04 28.39
N CYS A 57 -9.56 9.76 27.26
CA CYS A 57 -10.24 11.03 27.10
C CYS A 57 -11.76 10.91 27.20
N ALA A 58 -12.36 9.87 26.59
CA ALA A 58 -13.80 9.62 26.66
C ALA A 58 -14.26 9.42 28.11
N LYS A 59 -13.51 8.64 28.90
CA LYS A 59 -13.79 8.47 30.34
C LYS A 59 -13.68 9.78 31.11
N MET A 60 -12.67 10.61 30.82
CA MET A 60 -12.56 11.93 31.45
C MET A 60 -13.75 12.83 31.12
N ILE A 61 -14.23 12.83 29.87
CA ILE A 61 -15.42 13.59 29.46
C ILE A 61 -16.66 13.08 30.22
N GLU A 62 -16.87 11.77 30.30
CA GLU A 62 -18.00 11.17 31.03
C GLU A 62 -17.98 11.54 32.52
N ASP A 63 -16.83 11.42 33.18
CA ASP A 63 -16.66 11.79 34.58
C ASP A 63 -16.87 13.29 34.80
N PHE A 64 -16.40 14.13 33.88
CA PHE A 64 -16.57 15.57 33.93
C PHE A 64 -18.04 16.00 33.80
N ILE A 65 -18.79 15.37 32.89
CA ILE A 65 -20.24 15.55 32.75
C ILE A 65 -20.96 15.14 34.05
N ARG A 66 -20.63 13.97 34.61
CA ARG A 66 -21.24 13.46 35.85
C ARG A 66 -21.01 14.39 37.03
N GLN A 67 -19.80 14.93 37.16
CA GLN A 67 -19.46 15.88 38.22
C GLN A 67 -20.28 17.16 38.11
N ASN A 68 -20.37 17.75 36.91
CA ASN A 68 -21.16 18.96 36.68
C ASN A 68 -22.67 18.75 36.90
N ALA A 69 -23.19 17.55 36.64
CA ALA A 69 -24.57 17.19 36.95
C ALA A 69 -24.84 17.07 38.46
N SER A 70 -23.82 16.69 39.25
CA SER A 70 -23.93 16.50 40.69
C SER A 70 -23.71 17.79 41.47
N ILE A 71 -22.73 18.59 41.05
CA ILE A 71 -22.34 19.86 41.67
C ILE A 71 -22.20 20.88 40.54
N PRO A 72 -23.09 21.89 40.44
CA PRO A 72 -23.01 22.91 39.41
C PRO A 72 -21.65 23.61 39.42
N GLN A 73 -20.93 23.52 38.30
CA GLN A 73 -19.68 24.25 38.09
C GLN A 73 -19.93 25.61 37.43
N ASP A 74 -18.93 26.48 37.46
CA ASP A 74 -18.96 27.69 36.63
C ASP A 74 -19.16 27.31 35.16
N LYS A 75 -20.12 27.97 34.50
CA LYS A 75 -20.53 27.59 33.14
C LYS A 75 -19.44 27.87 32.11
N SER A 76 -18.63 28.92 32.32
CA SER A 76 -17.56 29.28 31.40
C SER A 76 -16.37 28.33 31.56
N GLU A 77 -15.98 28.01 32.80
CA GLU A 77 -14.90 27.06 33.08
C GLU A 77 -15.25 25.65 32.61
N TYR A 78 -16.51 25.22 32.83
CA TYR A 78 -16.99 23.93 32.37
C TYR A 78 -16.88 23.81 30.85
N ARG A 79 -17.37 24.84 30.14
CA ARG A 79 -17.37 24.86 28.68
C ARG A 79 -15.95 24.81 28.11
N ALA A 80 -15.03 25.61 28.65
CA ALA A 80 -13.65 25.63 28.19
C ALA A 80 -12.97 24.27 28.33
N LYS A 81 -13.08 23.63 29.51
CA LYS A 81 -12.50 22.29 29.73
C LYS A 81 -13.12 21.21 28.84
N TYR A 82 -14.43 21.29 28.60
CA TYR A 82 -15.11 20.36 27.71
C TYR A 82 -14.62 20.52 26.27
N GLU A 83 -14.53 21.77 25.78
CA GLU A 83 -14.03 22.09 24.43
C GLU A 83 -12.57 21.61 24.25
N ASP A 84 -11.71 21.76 25.27
CA ASP A 84 -10.34 21.25 25.25
C ASP A 84 -10.27 19.72 25.11
N MET A 85 -11.09 18.99 25.89
CA MET A 85 -11.16 17.52 25.81
C MET A 85 -11.73 17.05 24.47
N GLU A 86 -12.77 17.72 23.96
CA GLU A 86 -13.36 17.43 22.66
C GLU A 86 -12.36 17.69 21.53
N CYS A 87 -11.58 18.78 21.61
CA CYS A 87 -10.50 19.08 20.67
C CYS A 87 -9.45 17.95 20.67
N PHE A 88 -8.94 17.59 21.84
CA PHE A 88 -7.97 16.50 21.99
C PHE A 88 -8.50 15.19 21.39
N TYR A 89 -9.74 14.80 21.71
CA TYR A 89 -10.34 13.58 21.19
C TYR A 89 -10.43 13.60 19.65
N ASN A 90 -10.88 14.71 19.08
CA ASN A 90 -11.03 14.86 17.64
C ASN A 90 -9.69 14.85 16.90
N GLU A 91 -8.64 15.47 17.47
CA GLU A 91 -7.29 15.42 16.92
C GLU A 91 -6.76 13.98 16.86
N LYS A 92 -6.92 13.22 17.95
CA LYS A 92 -6.50 11.80 18.01
C LYS A 92 -7.30 10.93 17.06
N LYS A 93 -8.60 11.16 16.94
CA LYS A 93 -9.47 10.47 15.97
C LYS A 93 -9.03 10.72 14.53
N ALA A 94 -8.65 11.96 14.19
CA ALA A 94 -8.15 12.29 12.86
C ALA A 94 -6.79 11.62 12.57
N ALA A 95 -5.89 11.58 13.57
CA ALA A 95 -4.63 10.86 13.47
C ALA A 95 -4.86 9.34 13.26
N LEU A 96 -5.77 8.73 14.02
CA LEU A 96 -6.12 7.32 13.91
C LEU A 96 -6.64 7.00 12.51
N ALA A 97 -7.59 7.79 11.99
CA ALA A 97 -8.14 7.60 10.64
C ALA A 97 -7.06 7.70 9.54
N LYS A 98 -6.07 8.59 9.72
CA LYS A 98 -4.93 8.73 8.81
C LYS A 98 -4.07 7.47 8.81
N ASP A 99 -3.75 6.93 9.98
CA ASP A 99 -2.92 5.73 10.11
C ASP A 99 -3.64 4.46 9.64
N GLU A 100 -4.95 4.38 9.84
CA GLU A 100 -5.80 3.34 9.22
C GLU A 100 -5.77 3.39 7.70
N GLY A 101 -5.85 4.59 7.13
CA GLY A 101 -5.74 4.80 5.68
C GLY A 101 -4.39 4.32 5.13
N LYS A 102 -3.28 4.62 5.82
CA LYS A 102 -1.95 4.14 5.45
C LYS A 102 -1.86 2.62 5.55
N LEU A 103 -2.34 2.04 6.65
CA LEU A 103 -2.29 0.60 6.90
C LEU A 103 -3.05 -0.15 5.81
N LYS A 104 -4.26 0.29 5.49
CA LYS A 104 -5.09 -0.30 4.43
C LYS A 104 -4.40 -0.25 3.08
N LYS A 105 -3.77 0.87 2.72
CA LYS A 105 -2.99 1.01 1.48
C LYS A 105 -1.80 0.05 1.46
N MET A 106 -0.99 0.03 2.52
CA MET A 106 0.16 -0.87 2.62
C MET A 106 -0.25 -2.35 2.52
N GLN A 107 -1.32 -2.75 3.20
CA GLN A 107 -1.84 -4.12 3.16
C GLN A 107 -2.37 -4.49 1.77
N ALA A 108 -3.09 -3.58 1.10
CA ALA A 108 -3.55 -3.79 -0.27
C ALA A 108 -2.37 -3.97 -1.24
N THR A 109 -1.41 -3.05 -1.23
CA THR A 109 -0.21 -3.16 -2.07
C THR A 109 0.60 -4.43 -1.78
N LYS A 110 0.75 -4.80 -0.49
CA LYS A 110 1.40 -6.06 -0.09
C LYS A 110 0.67 -7.28 -0.64
N ALA A 111 -0.66 -7.27 -0.65
CA ALA A 111 -1.47 -8.36 -1.20
C ALA A 111 -1.32 -8.45 -2.72
N ASP A 112 -1.35 -7.31 -3.43
CA ASP A 112 -1.18 -7.23 -4.88
C ASP A 112 0.20 -7.75 -5.31
N ILE A 113 1.26 -7.32 -4.62
CA ILE A 113 2.63 -7.81 -4.86
C ILE A 113 2.70 -9.31 -4.63
N LYS A 114 2.19 -9.81 -3.49
CA LYS A 114 2.18 -11.25 -3.20
C LYS A 114 1.39 -12.05 -4.25
N PHE A 115 0.31 -11.49 -4.78
CA PHE A 115 -0.42 -12.11 -5.87
C PHE A 115 0.42 -12.18 -7.15
N CYS A 116 1.06 -11.08 -7.55
CA CYS A 116 1.93 -11.04 -8.73
C CYS A 116 3.09 -12.04 -8.60
N LEU A 117 3.78 -12.09 -7.46
CA LEU A 117 4.88 -13.03 -7.22
C LEU A 117 4.42 -14.48 -7.27
N LYS A 118 3.21 -14.79 -6.77
CA LYS A 118 2.62 -16.13 -6.92
C LYS A 118 2.32 -16.50 -8.37
N GLN A 119 1.88 -15.54 -9.20
CA GLN A 119 1.68 -15.79 -10.63
C GLN A 119 3.01 -16.03 -11.33
N LEU A 120 4.02 -15.22 -11.04
CA LEU A 120 5.37 -15.39 -11.56
C LEU A 120 5.95 -16.75 -11.15
N GLN A 121 5.75 -17.17 -9.89
CA GLN A 121 6.23 -18.46 -9.38
C GLN A 121 5.67 -19.64 -10.18
N LYS A 122 4.41 -19.59 -10.61
CA LYS A 122 3.75 -20.63 -11.43
C LYS A 122 4.24 -20.71 -12.87
N GLN A 123 4.97 -19.70 -13.36
CA GLN A 123 5.54 -19.73 -14.70
C GLN A 123 6.82 -20.55 -14.67
N ASP A 124 6.72 -21.82 -15.07
CA ASP A 124 7.83 -22.79 -15.13
C ASP A 124 8.45 -22.90 -16.51
N ARG A 125 7.93 -22.17 -17.50
CA ARG A 125 8.41 -22.21 -18.88
C ARG A 125 8.46 -20.80 -19.45
N LEU A 126 9.44 -20.57 -20.32
CA LEU A 126 9.47 -19.39 -21.17
C LEU A 126 8.23 -19.38 -22.05
N LEU A 127 7.68 -18.19 -22.27
CA LEU A 127 6.59 -17.98 -23.19
C LEU A 127 7.11 -18.21 -24.61
N GLN A 128 6.50 -19.17 -25.32
CA GLN A 128 6.82 -19.47 -26.72
C GLN A 128 6.10 -18.54 -27.69
N THR A 129 4.94 -18.02 -27.28
CA THR A 129 4.10 -17.09 -28.04
C THR A 129 3.62 -16.00 -27.12
N PHE A 130 3.32 -14.82 -27.69
CA PHE A 130 2.60 -13.78 -26.94
C PHE A 130 1.24 -14.32 -26.50
N ASP A 131 1.01 -14.30 -25.20
CA ASP A 131 -0.27 -14.66 -24.57
C ASP A 131 -0.81 -13.44 -23.84
N GLU A 132 -1.96 -12.95 -24.29
CA GLU A 132 -2.57 -11.72 -23.79
C GLU A 132 -2.95 -11.83 -22.31
N GLN A 133 -3.34 -13.04 -21.87
CA GLN A 133 -3.70 -13.30 -20.48
C GLN A 133 -2.48 -13.22 -19.55
N SER A 134 -1.37 -13.87 -19.92
CA SER A 134 -0.09 -13.80 -19.20
C SER A 134 0.47 -12.39 -19.19
N PHE A 135 0.34 -11.67 -20.31
CA PHE A 135 0.73 -10.27 -20.41
C PHE A 135 -0.06 -9.38 -19.45
N CYS A 136 -1.40 -9.44 -19.46
CA CYS A 136 -2.24 -8.64 -18.56
C CYS A 136 -2.01 -8.95 -17.08
N ALA A 137 -1.61 -10.19 -16.76
CA ALA A 137 -1.32 -10.63 -15.40
C ALA A 137 0.03 -10.12 -14.87
N LEU A 138 1.02 -9.93 -15.75
CA LEU A 138 2.39 -9.57 -15.36
C LEU A 138 2.67 -8.08 -15.56
N VAL A 139 2.21 -7.51 -16.67
CA VAL A 139 2.52 -6.13 -17.09
C VAL A 139 1.48 -5.16 -16.56
N ASP A 140 1.95 -4.04 -16.03
CA ASP A 140 1.12 -2.90 -15.65
C ASP A 140 0.94 -1.97 -16.85
N HIS A 141 2.05 -1.45 -17.39
CA HIS A 141 2.03 -0.61 -18.58
C HIS A 141 3.37 -0.67 -19.34
N ILE A 142 3.36 -0.20 -20.59
CA ILE A 142 4.55 -0.10 -21.44
C ILE A 142 4.79 1.38 -21.76
N THR A 143 6.04 1.83 -21.64
CA THR A 143 6.48 3.14 -22.10
C THR A 143 7.40 2.99 -23.30
N VAL A 144 7.08 3.66 -24.41
CA VAL A 144 7.87 3.63 -25.64
C VAL A 144 8.51 5.00 -25.85
N TYR A 145 9.83 5.08 -25.70
CA TYR A 145 10.63 6.28 -25.98
C TYR A 145 11.18 6.29 -27.40
N GLY A 146 11.32 5.11 -28.03
CA GLY A 146 11.77 4.93 -29.41
C GLY A 146 11.74 3.45 -29.81
N LYS A 147 12.11 3.11 -31.05
CA LYS A 147 12.15 1.70 -31.50
C LYS A 147 13.11 0.83 -30.67
N ASP A 148 14.19 1.43 -30.17
CA ASP A 148 15.23 0.75 -29.38
C ASP A 148 15.14 1.08 -27.87
N ASP A 149 14.06 1.74 -27.43
CA ASP A 149 13.81 2.06 -26.01
C ASP A 149 12.33 1.85 -25.68
N ILE A 150 12.01 0.57 -25.47
CA ILE A 150 10.71 0.09 -24.98
C ILE A 150 10.93 -0.41 -23.57
N ARG A 151 10.19 0.17 -22.62
CA ARG A 151 10.25 -0.18 -21.20
C ARG A 151 8.94 -0.79 -20.76
N VAL A 152 9.02 -1.92 -20.10
CA VAL A 152 7.85 -2.61 -19.55
C VAL A 152 7.90 -2.45 -18.05
N ILE A 153 6.84 -1.85 -17.51
CA ILE A 153 6.61 -1.72 -16.08
C ILE A 153 5.70 -2.88 -15.69
N PHE A 154 6.20 -3.74 -14.81
CA PHE A 154 5.47 -4.88 -14.30
C PHE A 154 4.60 -4.48 -13.10
N ARG A 155 3.54 -5.24 -12.83
CA ARG A 155 2.64 -5.01 -11.68
C ARG A 155 3.34 -5.16 -10.32
N ASN A 156 4.51 -5.81 -10.29
CA ASN A 156 5.37 -5.84 -9.10
C ASN A 156 6.19 -4.54 -8.92
N GLY A 157 6.13 -3.59 -9.86
CA GLY A 157 6.90 -2.33 -9.86
C GLY A 157 8.28 -2.42 -10.51
N SER A 158 8.68 -3.59 -11.05
CA SER A 158 9.95 -3.74 -11.76
C SER A 158 9.87 -3.11 -13.15
N GLU A 159 10.95 -2.47 -13.59
CA GLU A 159 11.10 -1.91 -14.93
C GLU A 159 12.15 -2.72 -15.70
N ILE A 160 11.81 -3.22 -16.88
CA ILE A 160 12.77 -3.94 -17.74
C ILE A 160 12.72 -3.36 -19.16
N LYS A 161 13.91 -3.13 -19.72
CA LYS A 161 14.08 -2.70 -21.10
C LYS A 161 14.01 -3.90 -22.05
N ALA A 162 13.18 -3.80 -23.09
CA ALA A 162 12.93 -4.90 -24.01
C ALA A 162 14.12 -5.22 -24.92
N LEU A 163 14.84 -4.18 -25.34
CA LEU A 163 15.98 -4.21 -26.26
C LEU A 163 17.05 -3.23 -25.78
#